data_AF-A0A7V3EMX9-F1
#
_entry.id   AF-A0A7V3EMX9-F1
#
_cell.length_a   1.000
_cell.length_b   1.000
_cell.length_c   1.000
_cell.angle_alpha   90.00
_cell.angle_beta   90.00
_cell.angle_gamma   90.00
#
_symmetry.space_group_name_H-M   'P 1'
#
loop_
_entity.id
_entity.type
_entity.pdbx_description
1 polymer ?
#
loop_
_entity_poly.entity_id
_entity_poly.type
_entity_poly.pdbx_seq_one_letter_code
_entity_poly.pdbx_strand_id
1 'polypeptide(L)'
;MLSGVELTVRGDTPEEKAASFLDALIKHGLAEVQDDKSAWIPIPSLVWQGIDAVRLSGLTNMLDRPVVARLVGELGYPDAASWIEEHPKEYAEGVFRGFIVDPQGWKS
;
A
#
# COMPACT_ATOMS: atom_id res chain seq x y z
N MET A 1 9.15 -19.25 -34.75
CA MET A 1 9.67 -19.75 -33.46
C MET A 1 10.26 -18.54 -32.75
N LEU A 2 9.73 -18.15 -31.59
CA LEU A 2 10.38 -17.12 -30.78
C LEU A 2 11.63 -17.76 -30.15
N SER A 3 12.81 -17.29 -30.52
CA SER A 3 14.09 -17.78 -30.00
C SER A 3 14.13 -17.64 -28.48
N GLY A 4 14.54 -18.71 -27.81
CA GLY A 4 14.53 -18.87 -26.36
C GLY A 4 15.40 -17.83 -25.66
N VAL A 5 14.80 -17.12 -24.71
CA VAL A 5 15.54 -16.35 -23.72
C VAL A 5 16.14 -17.34 -22.73
N GLU A 6 17.46 -17.50 -22.75
CA GLU A 6 18.18 -18.31 -21.78
C GLU A 6 18.42 -17.48 -20.51
N LEU A 7 17.70 -17.80 -19.43
CA LEU A 7 17.85 -17.14 -18.14
C LEU A 7 18.89 -17.87 -17.31
N THR A 8 20.03 -17.22 -17.06
CA THR A 8 21.05 -17.76 -16.16
C THR A 8 20.68 -17.45 -14.71
N VAL A 9 20.46 -18.47 -13.89
CA VAL A 9 20.19 -18.36 -12.45
C VAL A 9 21.43 -18.80 -11.66
N ARG A 10 21.84 -18.01 -10.67
CA ARG A 10 23.01 -18.24 -9.80
C ARG A 10 22.59 -18.28 -8.32
N GLY A 11 23.45 -18.82 -7.46
CA GLY A 11 23.22 -18.89 -6.01
C GLY A 11 23.16 -20.33 -5.51
N ASP A 12 23.49 -20.52 -4.23
CA ASP A 12 23.51 -21.82 -3.57
C ASP A 12 22.23 -22.04 -2.75
N THR A 13 21.66 -20.97 -2.20
CA THR A 13 20.39 -21.01 -1.46
C THR A 13 19.17 -20.74 -2.36
N PRO A 14 17.95 -21.14 -1.94
CA PRO A 14 16.72 -20.76 -2.62
C PRO A 14 16.56 -19.24 -2.77
N GLU A 15 16.93 -18.48 -1.75
CA GLU A 15 16.81 -17.01 -1.72
C GLU A 15 17.75 -16.36 -2.76
N GLU A 16 19.00 -16.82 -2.83
CA GLU A 16 19.98 -16.32 -3.80
C GLU A 16 19.57 -16.63 -5.25
N LYS A 17 19.04 -17.85 -5.47
CA LYS A 17 18.49 -18.25 -6.77
C LYS A 17 17.28 -17.40 -7.17
N ALA A 18 16.39 -17.12 -6.24
CA ALA A 18 15.23 -16.26 -6.49
C ALA A 18 15.66 -14.84 -6.87
N ALA A 19 16.61 -14.26 -6.14
CA ALA A 19 17.15 -12.94 -6.45
C ALA A 19 17.80 -12.90 -7.85
N SER A 20 18.69 -13.87 -8.15
CA SER A 20 19.34 -13.96 -9.45
C SER A 20 18.35 -14.16 -10.61
N PHE A 21 17.25 -14.88 -10.38
CA PHE A 21 16.22 -15.09 -11.39
C PHE A 21 15.44 -13.81 -11.68
N LEU A 22 15.02 -13.08 -10.63
CA LEU A 22 14.32 -11.80 -10.79
C LEU A 22 15.20 -10.78 -11.54
N ASP A 23 16.48 -10.70 -11.20
CA ASP A 23 17.44 -9.85 -11.92
C ASP A 23 17.54 -10.22 -13.41
N ALA A 24 17.55 -11.53 -13.72
CA ALA A 24 17.57 -11.99 -15.11
C ALA A 24 16.29 -11.60 -15.85
N LEU A 25 15.12 -11.73 -15.22
CA LEU A 25 13.86 -11.30 -15.84
C LEU A 25 13.86 -9.80 -16.15
N ILE A 26 14.31 -8.97 -15.21
CA ILE A 26 14.41 -7.52 -15.39
C ILE A 26 15.38 -7.18 -16.51
N LYS A 27 16.59 -7.79 -16.49
CA LYS A 27 17.62 -7.57 -17.50
C LYS A 27 17.16 -7.92 -18.92
N HIS A 28 16.31 -8.93 -19.07
CA HIS A 28 15.77 -9.34 -20.37
C HIS A 28 14.44 -8.64 -20.74
N GLY A 29 13.98 -7.67 -19.93
CA GLY A 29 12.72 -6.95 -20.18
C GLY A 29 11.48 -7.83 -20.04
N LEU A 30 11.59 -8.96 -19.33
CA LEU A 30 10.49 -9.88 -19.05
C LEU A 30 9.74 -9.50 -17.77
N ALA A 31 10.33 -8.64 -16.94
CA ALA A 31 9.73 -8.07 -15.76
C ALA A 31 10.21 -6.62 -15.56
N GLU A 32 9.40 -5.82 -14.89
CA GLU A 32 9.77 -4.48 -14.42
C GLU A 32 9.48 -4.42 -12.93
N VAL A 33 10.37 -3.74 -12.19
CA VAL A 33 10.09 -3.40 -10.79
C VAL A 33 9.14 -2.22 -10.80
N GLN A 34 7.88 -2.45 -10.43
CA GLN A 34 6.96 -1.36 -10.16
C GLN A 34 7.33 -0.76 -8.80
N ASP A 35 7.73 0.51 -8.78
CA ASP A 35 7.80 1.29 -7.55
C ASP A 35 6.41 1.84 -7.24
N ASP A 36 5.52 0.97 -6.77
CA ASP A 36 4.12 1.31 -6.48
C ASP A 36 3.98 2.38 -5.39
N LYS A 37 5.05 2.64 -4.62
CA LYS A 37 5.03 3.63 -3.53
C LYS A 37 4.81 5.06 -4.01
N SER A 38 5.19 5.39 -5.25
CA SER A 38 4.94 6.73 -5.80
C SER A 38 3.46 7.00 -6.05
N ALA A 39 2.61 5.97 -6.05
CA ALA A 39 1.16 6.10 -6.26
C ALA A 39 0.34 6.03 -4.95
N TRP A 40 1.01 5.82 -3.80
CA TRP A 40 0.34 5.71 -2.51
C TRP A 40 -0.08 7.08 -1.99
N ILE A 41 -1.17 7.10 -1.24
CA ILE A 41 -1.72 8.33 -0.68
C ILE A 41 -0.96 8.70 0.60
N PRO A 42 -0.26 9.86 0.63
CA PRO A 42 0.41 10.31 1.84
C PRO A 42 -0.63 10.73 2.88
N ILE A 43 -0.52 10.18 4.08
CA ILE A 43 -1.38 10.53 5.20
C ILE A 43 -0.58 10.75 6.48
N PRO A 44 -1.06 11.59 7.40
CA PRO A 44 -0.46 11.72 8.73
C PRO A 44 -0.45 10.38 9.47
N SER A 45 0.55 10.19 10.33
CA SER A 45 0.65 8.99 11.18
C SER A 45 -0.57 8.78 12.08
N LEU A 46 -1.16 9.86 12.60
CA LEU A 46 -2.38 9.81 13.41
C LEU A 46 -3.60 9.31 12.61
N VAL A 47 -3.71 9.72 11.34
CA VAL A 47 -4.77 9.23 10.44
C VAL A 47 -4.57 7.75 10.16
N TRP A 48 -3.34 7.33 9.86
CA TRP A 48 -3.02 5.93 9.60
C TRP A 48 -3.37 5.03 10.80
N GLN A 49 -3.05 5.44 12.02
CA GLN A 49 -3.36 4.66 13.22
C GLN A 49 -4.87 4.35 13.35
N GLY A 50 -5.74 5.33 13.05
CA GLY A 50 -7.18 5.10 13.07
C GLY A 50 -7.66 4.16 11.96
N ILE A 51 -7.18 4.36 10.73
CA ILE A 51 -7.51 3.50 9.59
C ILE A 51 -7.06 2.05 9.84
N ASP A 52 -5.83 1.86 10.33
CA ASP A 52 -5.27 0.55 10.62
C ASP A 52 -5.97 -0.14 11.79
N ALA A 53 -6.39 0.61 12.82
CA ALA A 53 -7.19 0.06 13.91
C ALA A 53 -8.52 -0.54 13.43
N VAL A 54 -9.25 0.13 12.54
CA VAL A 54 -10.49 -0.43 11.97
C VAL A 54 -10.18 -1.61 11.06
N ARG A 55 -9.14 -1.54 10.22
CA ARG A 55 -8.71 -2.64 9.37
C ARG A 55 -8.40 -3.90 10.18
N LEU A 56 -7.63 -3.76 11.26
CA LEU A 56 -7.27 -4.88 12.15
C LEU A 56 -8.45 -5.39 12.96
N SER A 57 -9.46 -4.56 13.23
CA SER A 57 -10.68 -4.98 13.93
C SER A 57 -11.55 -5.95 13.12
N GLY A 58 -11.51 -5.86 11.78
CA GLY A 58 -12.36 -6.67 10.90
C GLY A 58 -13.86 -6.40 11.01
N LEU A 59 -14.29 -5.31 11.67
CA LEU A 59 -15.70 -5.01 11.93
C LEU A 59 -16.49 -4.51 10.71
N THR A 60 -15.79 -4.01 9.68
CA THR A 60 -16.40 -3.56 8.44
C THR A 60 -15.45 -3.78 7.26
N ASN A 61 -15.99 -3.71 6.05
CA ASN A 61 -15.17 -3.59 4.85
C ASN A 61 -14.67 -2.13 4.70
N MET A 62 -13.45 -1.95 4.22
CA MET A 62 -12.84 -0.62 4.08
C MET A 62 -13.44 0.22 2.93
N LEU A 63 -14.37 -0.32 2.15
CA LEU A 63 -15.09 0.43 1.11
C LEU A 63 -16.33 1.13 1.67
N ASP A 64 -16.83 0.71 2.84
CA ASP A 64 -17.93 1.35 3.56
C ASP A 64 -17.40 2.55 4.37
N ARG A 65 -16.97 3.59 3.62
CA ARG A 65 -16.37 4.80 4.18
C ARG A 65 -17.18 5.40 5.34
N PRO A 66 -18.53 5.55 5.28
CA PRO A 66 -19.30 6.07 6.40
C PRO A 66 -19.20 5.20 7.66
N VAL A 67 -19.24 3.87 7.52
CA VAL A 67 -19.08 2.97 8.68
C VAL A 67 -17.65 3.01 9.21
N VAL A 68 -16.64 3.10 8.34
CA VAL A 68 -15.25 3.26 8.78
C VAL A 68 -15.08 4.55 9.57
N ALA A 69 -15.54 5.70 9.07
CA ALA A 69 -15.41 6.98 9.78
C ALA A 69 -16.05 6.91 11.18
N ARG A 70 -17.24 6.30 11.30
CA ARG A 70 -17.89 6.07 12.59
C ARG A 70 -17.05 5.20 13.52
N LEU A 71 -16.60 4.04 13.05
CA LEU A 71 -15.82 3.09 13.85
C LEU A 71 -14.46 3.67 14.28
N VAL A 72 -13.80 4.42 13.40
CA VAL A 72 -12.55 5.14 13.73
C VAL A 72 -12.77 6.11 14.90
N GLY A 73 -13.88 6.85 14.88
CA GLY A 73 -14.27 7.72 15.99
C GLY A 73 -14.58 6.96 17.28
N GLU A 74 -15.34 5.85 17.20
CA GLU A 74 -15.67 4.99 18.34
C GLU A 74 -14.43 4.34 18.97
N LEU A 75 -13.38 4.08 18.20
CA LEU A 75 -12.09 3.55 18.65
C LEU A 75 -11.15 4.62 19.24
N GLY A 76 -11.57 5.88 19.29
CA GLY A 76 -10.80 6.96 19.92
C GLY A 76 -9.85 7.71 18.99
N TYR A 77 -10.07 7.67 17.67
CA TYR A 77 -9.27 8.39 16.67
C TYR A 77 -10.08 9.49 15.98
N PRO A 78 -10.52 10.54 16.69
CA PRO A 78 -11.41 11.56 16.13
C PRO A 78 -10.79 12.31 14.94
N ASP A 79 -9.49 12.60 14.96
CA ASP A 79 -8.79 13.28 13.87
C ASP A 79 -8.79 12.43 12.58
N ALA A 80 -8.65 11.10 12.71
CA ALA A 80 -8.73 10.18 11.60
C ALA A 80 -10.16 10.08 11.06
N ALA A 81 -11.17 10.11 11.93
CA ALA A 81 -12.58 10.12 11.51
C ALA A 81 -12.91 11.39 10.71
N SER A 82 -12.50 12.56 11.20
CA SER A 82 -12.64 13.84 10.48
C SER A 82 -11.95 13.79 9.12
N TRP A 83 -10.72 13.29 9.07
CA TRP A 83 -9.97 13.17 7.81
C TRP A 83 -10.69 12.30 6.78
N ILE A 84 -11.25 11.15 7.18
CA ILE A 84 -11.99 10.25 6.26
C ILE A 84 -13.25 10.91 5.68
N GLU A 85 -13.89 11.79 6.46
CA GLU A 85 -15.05 12.55 6.00
C GLU A 85 -14.67 13.72 5.08
N GLU A 86 -13.57 14.42 5.39
CA GLU A 86 -13.09 15.57 4.63
C GLU A 86 -12.37 15.17 3.33
N HIS A 87 -11.79 13.97 3.27
CA HIS A 87 -10.96 13.48 2.16
C HIS A 87 -11.49 12.16 1.53
N PRO A 88 -12.73 12.14 1.01
CA PRO A 88 -13.35 10.90 0.52
C PRO A 88 -12.64 10.31 -0.70
N LYS A 89 -12.02 11.15 -1.54
CA LYS A 89 -11.29 10.70 -2.73
C LYS A 89 -9.95 10.07 -2.35
N GLU A 90 -9.17 10.75 -1.52
CA GLU A 90 -7.87 10.30 -1.04
C GLU A 90 -8.02 9.02 -0.20
N TYR A 91 -9.07 8.94 0.62
CA TYR A 91 -9.41 7.71 1.32
C TYR A 91 -9.67 6.56 0.34
N ALA A 92 -10.53 6.76 -0.66
CA ALA A 92 -10.84 5.72 -1.65
C ALA A 92 -9.59 5.30 -2.45
N GLU A 93 -8.80 6.28 -2.93
CA GLU A 93 -7.55 6.01 -3.63
C GLU A 93 -6.56 5.25 -2.75
N GLY A 94 -6.46 5.58 -1.45
CA GLY A 94 -5.58 4.87 -0.53
C GLY A 94 -6.06 3.46 -0.20
N VAL A 95 -7.37 3.20 -0.17
CA VAL A 95 -7.90 1.82 -0.07
C VAL A 95 -7.52 0.98 -1.29
N PHE A 96 -7.51 1.57 -2.49
CA PHE A 96 -7.18 0.84 -3.73
C PHE A 96 -5.67 0.74 -4.02
N ARG A 97 -4.91 1.79 -3.71
CA ARG A 97 -3.49 1.91 -4.10
C ARG A 97 -2.53 1.71 -2.95
N GLY A 98 -2.99 1.93 -1.71
CA GLY A 98 -2.15 1.95 -0.52
C GLY A 98 -2.00 3.35 0.06
N PHE A 99 -1.70 3.40 1.36
CA PHE A 99 -1.37 4.61 2.10
C PHE A 99 0.13 4.61 2.42
N ILE A 100 0.77 5.78 2.35
CA ILE A 100 2.12 5.99 2.85
C ILE A 100 2.08 6.98 4.02
N VAL A 101 2.76 6.64 5.12
CA VAL A 101 2.80 7.52 6.29
C VAL A 101 3.78 8.65 6.03
N ASP A 102 3.27 9.88 5.93
CA ASP A 102 4.07 11.09 5.84
C ASP A 102 4.12 11.78 7.23
N PRO A 103 5.29 11.86 7.88
CA PRO A 103 5.45 12.54 9.16
C PRO A 103 5.09 14.04 9.14
N GLN A 104 5.05 14.68 7.96
CA GLN A 104 4.81 16.11 7.78
C GLN A 104 3.36 16.46 7.35
N GLY A 105 2.48 15.47 7.16
CA GLY A 105 1.22 15.56 6.38
C GLY A 105 0.09 16.50 6.85
N TRP A 106 0.32 17.44 7.78
CA TRP A 106 -0.67 18.47 8.15
C TRP A 106 -0.26 19.86 7.66
N LYS A 107 -0.13 20.04 6.34
CA LYS A 107 -0.08 21.37 5.71
C LYS A 107 -0.75 21.38 4.34
N SER A 108 -2.02 21.73 4.30
CA SER A 108 -2.64 22.57 3.26
C SER A 108 -3.92 23.16 3.81
#